data_AF-A0A0M9VPE8-F1
#
_entry.id   AF-A0A0M9VPE8-F1
#
_cell.length_a   1.000
_cell.length_b   1.000
_cell.length_c   1.000
_cell.angle_alpha   90.00
_cell.angle_beta   90.00
_cell.angle_gamma   90.00
#
_symmetry.space_group_name_H-M   'P 1'
#
loop_
_entity.id
_entity.type
_entity.pdbx_description
1 polymer ?
#
loop_
_entity_poly.entity_id
_entity_poly.type
_entity_poly.pdbx_seq_one_letter_code
_entity_poly.pdbx_strand_id
1 'polypeptide(L)'
;MPTTQASTLTTLRAELQAARQRASASAPTHDEVRSRMRLRERSPGALKVARGRDDEDEDSARVLKSQRMLEHKAARYEKLAQGLGLADEGLVDWDAKEVDSSSPPPTPPVTSTYEDDTDPMVEYVDEWGRTRTARQSEVPRAYLLEKEDGAADEEEAQPIYGAATQFPVYRPTVPQLPTDMASRRTENVHFDVDFDVRARGAAFYRFSHDQETRRAQQASLQALRHETQTQRASAPSSTTASMGMKIGLGAQRRAARQRVIEAHQAQR
;
A
#
# COMPACT_ATOMS: atom_id res chain seq x y z
N MET A 1 -65.10 -29.88 2.00
CA MET A 1 -63.82 -30.62 1.95
C MET A 1 -63.06 -30.15 0.71
N PRO A 2 -62.01 -29.31 0.84
CA PRO A 2 -61.17 -28.96 -0.31
C PRO A 2 -60.08 -30.03 -0.51
N THR A 3 -59.95 -30.51 -1.73
CA THR A 3 -58.91 -31.46 -2.16
C THR A 3 -57.59 -30.72 -2.37
N THR A 4 -56.58 -31.03 -1.57
CA THR A 4 -55.19 -30.60 -1.78
C THR A 4 -54.62 -31.25 -3.04
N GLN A 5 -54.47 -30.47 -4.11
CA GLN A 5 -53.73 -30.90 -5.29
C GLN A 5 -52.23 -30.83 -5.01
N ALA A 6 -51.57 -31.98 -4.98
CA ALA A 6 -50.12 -32.07 -4.89
C ALA A 6 -49.52 -31.67 -6.25
N SER A 7 -49.05 -30.43 -6.37
CA SER A 7 -48.31 -29.96 -7.55
C SER A 7 -46.97 -30.67 -7.66
N THR A 8 -46.73 -31.33 -8.79
CA THR A 8 -45.50 -32.07 -9.07
C THR A 8 -44.31 -31.12 -9.31
N LEU A 9 -43.09 -31.55 -8.98
CA LEU A 9 -41.88 -30.70 -9.07
C LEU A 9 -41.64 -30.10 -10.46
N THR A 10 -42.14 -30.74 -11.52
CA THR A 10 -42.06 -30.27 -12.89
C THR A 10 -42.96 -29.05 -13.13
N THR A 11 -44.15 -28.98 -12.51
CA THR A 11 -45.04 -27.82 -12.64
C THR A 11 -44.48 -26.62 -11.90
N LEU A 12 -43.91 -26.81 -10.70
CA LEU A 12 -43.25 -25.74 -9.94
C LEU A 12 -42.03 -25.18 -10.68
N ARG A 13 -41.25 -26.03 -11.35
CA ARG A 13 -40.11 -25.60 -12.15
C ARG A 13 -40.53 -24.78 -13.37
N ALA A 14 -41.59 -25.19 -14.05
CA ALA A 14 -42.15 -24.45 -15.19
C ALA A 14 -42.71 -23.09 -14.75
N GLU A 15 -43.40 -23.05 -13.60
CA GLU A 15 -43.94 -21.83 -13.03
C GLU A 15 -42.86 -20.84 -12.61
N LEU A 16 -41.77 -21.32 -12.01
CA LEU A 16 -40.62 -20.49 -11.63
C LEU A 16 -39.88 -19.92 -12.85
N GLN A 17 -39.75 -20.70 -13.92
CA GLN A 17 -39.17 -20.22 -15.18
C GLN A 17 -40.05 -19.15 -15.85
N ALA A 18 -41.38 -19.34 -15.85
CA ALA A 18 -42.32 -18.33 -16.37
C ALA A 18 -42.28 -17.03 -15.54
N ALA A 19 -42.17 -17.13 -14.22
CA ALA A 19 -42.02 -15.98 -13.34
C ALA A 19 -40.71 -15.20 -13.61
N ARG A 20 -39.60 -15.90 -13.84
CA ARG A 20 -38.31 -15.27 -14.22
C ARG A 20 -38.36 -14.54 -15.55
N GLN A 21 -39.00 -15.12 -16.56
CA GLN A 21 -39.12 -14.49 -17.88
C GLN A 21 -39.99 -13.23 -17.84
N ARG A 22 -41.05 -13.21 -17.03
CA ARG A 22 -41.86 -12.01 -16.79
C ARG A 22 -41.04 -10.92 -16.08
N ALA A 23 -40.27 -11.29 -15.06
CA ALA A 23 -39.41 -10.35 -14.33
C ALA A 23 -38.30 -9.75 -15.22
N SER A 24 -37.71 -10.55 -16.12
CA SER A 24 -36.73 -10.04 -17.08
C SER A 24 -37.33 -9.17 -18.18
N ALA A 25 -38.60 -9.42 -18.55
CA ALA A 25 -39.31 -8.62 -19.55
C ALA A 25 -39.82 -7.28 -18.99
N SER A 26 -40.06 -7.18 -17.68
CA SER A 26 -40.53 -5.94 -17.02
C SER A 26 -39.41 -5.14 -16.35
N ALA A 27 -38.16 -5.60 -16.41
CA ALA A 27 -37.03 -4.87 -15.84
C ALA A 27 -36.66 -3.70 -16.77
N PRO A 28 -36.68 -2.44 -16.29
CA PRO A 28 -36.29 -1.30 -17.11
C PRO A 28 -34.81 -1.45 -17.49
N THR A 29 -34.50 -1.22 -18.76
CA THR A 29 -33.11 -1.18 -19.22
C THR A 29 -32.40 0.00 -18.54
N HIS A 30 -31.14 -0.21 -18.17
CA HIS A 30 -30.33 0.74 -17.39
C HIS A 30 -30.19 2.12 -18.06
N ASP A 31 -30.51 2.25 -19.35
CA ASP A 31 -30.52 3.52 -20.09
C ASP A 31 -31.77 4.39 -19.85
N GLU A 32 -32.96 3.81 -19.62
CA GLU A 32 -34.18 4.61 -19.39
C GLU A 32 -34.18 5.31 -18.03
N VAL A 33 -33.53 4.72 -17.02
CA VAL A 33 -33.45 5.29 -15.67
C VAL A 33 -32.56 6.53 -15.63
N ARG A 34 -31.54 6.63 -16.50
CA ARG A 34 -30.68 7.82 -16.63
C ARG A 34 -31.39 9.01 -17.27
N SER A 35 -32.37 8.76 -18.15
CA SER A 35 -33.09 9.81 -18.88
C SER A 35 -34.10 10.56 -17.99
N ARG A 36 -34.72 9.89 -17.02
CA ARG A 36 -35.77 10.49 -16.18
C ARG A 36 -35.26 11.37 -15.03
N MET A 37 -33.94 11.49 -14.85
CA MET A 37 -33.34 12.30 -13.78
C MET A 37 -32.85 13.69 -14.26
N ARG A 38 -33.17 14.09 -15.49
CA ARG A 38 -32.83 15.41 -16.04
C ARG A 38 -34.05 16.12 -16.61
N LEU A 39 -34.99 16.48 -15.75
CA LEU A 39 -35.91 17.58 -16.05
C LEU A 39 -36.23 18.37 -14.79
N ARG A 40 -35.33 19.30 -14.45
CA ARG A 40 -35.67 20.49 -13.68
C ARG A 40 -35.02 21.67 -14.40
N GLU A 41 -35.87 22.49 -14.99
CA GLU A 41 -35.53 23.68 -15.76
C GLU A 41 -34.60 24.62 -14.97
N ARG A 42 -33.53 25.06 -15.63
CA ARG A 42 -32.85 26.32 -15.33
C ARG A 42 -32.22 26.87 -16.61
N SER A 43 -32.87 27.91 -17.14
CA SER A 43 -32.41 29.04 -17.98
C SER A 43 -31.29 28.85 -19.03
N PRO A 44 -31.46 29.44 -20.24
CA PRO A 44 -30.49 29.29 -21.33
C PRO A 44 -29.29 30.22 -21.12
N GLY A 45 -28.23 29.68 -20.55
CA GLY A 45 -26.87 30.21 -20.69
C GLY A 45 -26.17 29.48 -21.83
N ALA A 46 -26.24 30.04 -23.04
CA ALA A 46 -25.49 29.57 -24.18
C ALA A 46 -23.99 29.59 -23.86
N LEU A 47 -23.37 28.42 -23.69
CA LEU A 47 -21.93 28.16 -23.88
C LEU A 47 -21.67 26.66 -23.66
N LYS A 48 -21.08 26.02 -24.70
CA LYS A 48 -20.43 24.70 -24.70
C LYS A 48 -21.33 23.45 -24.86
N VAL A 49 -21.83 23.22 -26.07
CA VAL A 49 -22.30 21.89 -26.53
C VAL A 49 -21.32 21.25 -27.54
N ALA A 50 -20.25 21.95 -27.93
CA ALA A 50 -19.27 21.45 -28.91
C ALA A 50 -18.08 20.66 -28.30
N ARG A 51 -18.29 19.93 -27.19
CA ARG A 51 -17.25 19.07 -26.59
C ARG A 51 -17.65 17.60 -26.39
N GLY A 52 -18.88 17.21 -26.74
CA GLY A 52 -19.34 15.83 -26.48
C GLY A 52 -19.00 14.81 -27.58
N ARG A 53 -18.62 15.25 -28.79
CA ARG A 53 -18.45 14.33 -29.94
C ARG A 53 -17.03 13.80 -30.08
N ASP A 54 -16.03 14.60 -29.74
CA ASP A 54 -14.62 14.19 -29.81
C ASP A 54 -14.24 13.22 -28.67
N ASP A 55 -14.89 13.34 -27.50
CA ASP A 55 -14.65 12.45 -26.35
C ASP A 55 -15.09 10.99 -26.63
N GLU A 56 -16.19 10.79 -27.36
CA GLU A 56 -16.70 9.46 -27.72
C GLU A 56 -15.77 8.75 -28.74
N ASP A 57 -15.25 9.50 -29.71
CA ASP A 57 -14.30 9.00 -30.70
C ASP A 57 -12.94 8.66 -30.05
N GLU A 58 -12.46 9.47 -29.09
CA GLU A 58 -11.26 9.18 -28.31
C GLU A 58 -11.40 7.92 -27.46
N ASP A 59 -12.54 7.74 -26.79
CA ASP A 59 -12.80 6.57 -25.97
C ASP A 59 -12.91 5.30 -26.83
N SER A 60 -13.50 5.38 -28.03
CA SER A 60 -13.51 4.27 -28.98
C SER A 60 -12.10 3.86 -29.44
N ALA A 61 -11.23 4.84 -29.71
CA ALA A 61 -9.84 4.60 -30.10
C ALA A 61 -9.02 3.99 -28.95
N ARG A 62 -9.27 4.40 -27.70
CA ARG A 62 -8.65 3.82 -26.49
C ARG A 62 -9.09 2.37 -26.29
N VAL A 63 -10.37 2.06 -26.52
CA VAL A 63 -10.90 0.69 -26.43
C VAL A 63 -10.31 -0.21 -27.51
N LEU A 64 -10.20 0.25 -28.75
CA LEU A 64 -9.58 -0.53 -29.82
C LEU A 64 -8.09 -0.79 -29.56
N LYS A 65 -7.37 0.20 -29.02
CA LYS A 65 -5.97 0.03 -28.61
C LYS A 65 -5.84 -0.99 -27.47
N SER A 66 -6.74 -0.95 -26.49
CA SER A 66 -6.70 -1.91 -25.38
C SER A 66 -7.02 -3.34 -25.84
N GLN A 67 -7.98 -3.52 -26.74
CA GLN A 67 -8.31 -4.81 -27.36
C GLN A 67 -7.11 -5.42 -28.09
N ARG A 68 -6.44 -4.65 -28.96
CA ARG A 68 -5.23 -5.12 -29.68
C ARG A 68 -4.11 -5.54 -28.73
N MET A 69 -3.92 -4.80 -27.63
CA MET A 69 -2.92 -5.16 -26.62
C MET A 69 -3.29 -6.43 -25.86
N LEU A 70 -4.58 -6.67 -25.62
CA LEU A 70 -5.07 -7.90 -24.98
C LEU A 70 -4.93 -9.11 -25.91
N GLU A 71 -5.23 -8.97 -27.20
CA GLU A 71 -5.02 -10.00 -28.21
C GLU A 71 -3.54 -10.39 -28.32
N HIS A 72 -2.65 -9.40 -28.38
CA HIS A 72 -1.21 -9.64 -28.41
C HIS A 72 -0.70 -10.35 -27.15
N LYS A 73 -1.23 -9.98 -25.97
CA LYS A 73 -0.93 -10.67 -24.70
C LYS A 73 -1.48 -12.09 -24.70
N ALA A 74 -2.70 -12.32 -25.17
CA ALA A 74 -3.31 -13.64 -25.27
C ALA A 74 -2.48 -14.56 -26.18
N ALA A 75 -2.08 -14.09 -27.35
CA ALA A 75 -1.21 -14.83 -28.26
C ALA A 75 0.15 -15.16 -27.63
N ARG A 76 0.71 -14.25 -26.84
CA ARG A 76 1.95 -14.49 -26.07
C ARG A 76 1.73 -15.57 -24.99
N TYR A 77 0.63 -15.51 -24.25
CA TYR A 77 0.32 -16.51 -23.23
C TYR A 77 0.01 -17.88 -23.82
N GLU A 78 -0.63 -17.94 -24.98
CA GLU A 78 -0.87 -19.20 -25.70
C GLU A 78 0.45 -19.84 -26.14
N LYS A 79 1.39 -19.06 -26.68
CA LYS A 79 2.75 -19.53 -27.00
C LYS A 79 3.52 -20.02 -25.76
N LEU A 80 3.37 -19.32 -24.62
CA LEU A 80 3.96 -19.73 -23.35
C LEU A 80 3.32 -21.01 -22.79
N ALA A 81 1.99 -21.15 -22.93
CA ALA A 81 1.25 -22.33 -22.50
C ALA A 81 1.60 -23.57 -23.35
N GLN A 82 1.89 -23.36 -24.64
CA GLN A 82 2.40 -24.39 -25.56
C GLN A 82 3.89 -24.72 -25.34
N GLY A 83 4.58 -24.04 -24.43
CA GLY A 83 5.99 -24.27 -24.11
C GLY A 83 6.99 -23.77 -25.17
N LEU A 84 6.52 -23.08 -26.21
CA LEU A 84 7.30 -22.64 -27.37
C LEU A 84 7.81 -21.19 -27.25
N GLY A 85 7.88 -20.66 -26.03
CA GLY A 85 8.24 -19.25 -25.76
C GLY A 85 9.36 -19.05 -24.73
N LEU A 86 10.08 -20.11 -24.34
CA LEU A 86 11.22 -20.05 -23.42
C LEU A 86 12.54 -20.03 -24.20
N ALA A 87 12.74 -19.05 -25.08
CA ALA A 87 14.11 -18.68 -25.43
C ALA A 87 14.61 -17.75 -24.31
N ASP A 88 15.29 -18.34 -23.32
CA ASP A 88 16.28 -17.87 -22.33
C ASP A 88 16.42 -16.39 -21.87
N GLU A 89 15.74 -15.41 -22.44
CA GLU A 89 15.98 -14.00 -22.14
C GLU A 89 14.89 -13.44 -21.20
N GLY A 90 14.98 -13.76 -19.91
CA GLY A 90 14.30 -12.96 -18.87
C GLY A 90 13.46 -13.70 -17.83
N LEU A 91 13.51 -15.03 -17.75
CA LEU A 91 13.00 -15.73 -16.56
C LEU A 91 14.06 -15.68 -15.46
N VAL A 92 13.87 -14.81 -14.47
CA VAL A 92 14.61 -14.88 -13.20
C VAL A 92 14.14 -16.15 -12.48
N ASP A 93 15.01 -17.16 -12.40
CA ASP A 93 14.77 -18.36 -11.60
C ASP A 93 14.85 -18.01 -10.10
N TRP A 94 13.70 -17.66 -9.52
CA TRP A 94 13.56 -17.38 -8.08
C TRP A 94 13.93 -18.60 -7.22
N ASP A 95 13.78 -19.82 -7.76
CA ASP A 95 14.19 -21.06 -7.09
C ASP A 95 15.71 -21.24 -7.03
N ALA A 96 16.47 -20.68 -8.00
CA ALA A 96 17.94 -20.70 -7.96
C ALA A 96 18.50 -19.76 -6.90
N LYS A 97 17.77 -18.67 -6.61
CA LYS A 97 18.15 -17.65 -5.63
C LYS A 97 18.10 -18.15 -4.18
N GLU A 98 17.27 -19.15 -3.86
CA GLU A 98 17.26 -19.75 -2.52
C GLU A 98 18.51 -20.59 -2.24
N VAL A 99 19.07 -21.26 -3.25
CA VAL A 99 20.29 -22.08 -3.10
C VAL A 99 21.55 -21.21 -2.97
N ASP A 100 21.60 -20.11 -3.72
CA ASP A 100 22.73 -19.17 -3.71
C ASP A 100 22.85 -18.39 -2.37
N SER A 101 21.79 -18.36 -1.57
CA SER A 101 21.80 -17.76 -0.22
C SER A 101 22.51 -18.61 0.85
N SER A 102 22.78 -19.90 0.55
CA SER A 102 23.52 -20.80 1.44
C SER A 102 25.01 -20.93 1.06
N SER A 103 25.43 -20.30 -0.04
CA SER A 103 26.83 -20.17 -0.39
C SER A 103 27.41 -18.96 0.36
N PRO A 104 28.59 -19.07 1.01
CA PRO A 104 29.24 -17.89 1.57
C PRO A 104 29.43 -16.86 0.45
N PRO A 105 29.19 -15.56 0.71
CA PRO A 105 29.31 -14.53 -0.30
C PRO A 105 30.70 -14.61 -0.94
N PRO A 106 30.82 -14.48 -2.28
CA PRO A 106 32.12 -14.41 -2.91
C PRO A 106 32.89 -13.27 -2.25
N THR A 107 34.09 -13.59 -1.73
CA THR A 107 34.98 -12.61 -1.13
C THR A 107 35.18 -11.48 -2.12
N PRO A 108 34.80 -10.23 -1.78
CA PRO A 108 35.03 -9.11 -2.68
C PRO A 108 36.54 -9.00 -2.95
N PRO A 109 36.96 -8.64 -4.17
CA PRO A 109 38.35 -8.33 -4.42
C PRO A 109 38.75 -7.19 -3.50
N VAL A 110 39.68 -7.47 -2.58
CA VAL A 110 40.30 -6.50 -1.68
C VAL A 110 41.01 -5.48 -2.55
N THR A 111 40.29 -4.43 -2.93
CA THR A 111 40.89 -3.21 -3.43
C THR A 111 41.40 -2.53 -2.17
N SER A 112 42.71 -2.64 -1.95
CA SER A 112 43.40 -2.02 -0.82
C SER A 112 43.40 -0.49 -1.00
N THR A 113 42.26 0.13 -0.76
CA THR A 113 42.23 1.49 -0.24
C THR A 113 42.55 1.37 1.23
N TYR A 114 43.75 1.82 1.60
CA TYR A 114 44.25 1.96 2.97
C TYR A 114 43.12 2.24 3.95
N GLU A 115 42.63 1.19 4.61
CA GLU A 115 41.78 1.34 5.76
C GLU A 115 42.71 1.73 6.89
N ASP A 116 42.67 2.99 7.29
CA ASP A 116 43.20 3.38 8.59
C ASP A 116 42.34 2.64 9.62
N ASP A 117 42.82 1.47 10.09
CA ASP A 117 42.30 0.69 11.23
C ASP A 117 42.30 1.51 12.56
N THR A 118 42.63 2.80 12.47
CA THR A 118 42.79 3.74 13.58
C THR A 118 41.54 4.59 13.80
N ASP A 119 40.53 4.55 12.92
CA ASP A 119 39.32 5.37 13.06
C ASP A 119 38.18 4.65 13.82
N PRO A 120 37.86 5.04 15.07
CA PRO A 120 36.83 4.37 15.86
C PRO A 120 35.42 4.65 15.35
N MET A 121 34.54 3.65 15.45
CA MET A 121 33.10 3.81 15.19
C MET A 121 32.44 4.55 16.36
N VAL A 122 31.80 5.69 16.09
CA VAL A 122 31.16 6.54 17.10
C VAL A 122 29.65 6.60 16.83
N GLU A 123 28.87 6.52 17.91
CA GLU A 123 27.43 6.75 17.88
C GLU A 123 27.15 8.25 18.01
N TYR A 124 26.45 8.84 17.03
CA TYR A 124 26.03 10.23 17.08
C TYR A 124 24.52 10.37 16.86
N VAL A 125 23.96 11.45 17.37
CA VAL A 125 22.55 11.82 17.18
C VAL A 125 22.46 12.78 16.00
N ASP A 126 21.82 12.33 14.93
CA ASP A 126 21.57 13.12 13.72
C ASP A 126 20.58 14.28 13.98
N GLU A 127 20.45 15.22 13.05
CA GLU A 127 19.55 16.39 13.15
C GLU A 127 18.06 16.03 13.36
N TRP A 128 17.69 14.79 13.03
CA TRP A 128 16.36 14.23 13.24
C TRP A 128 16.20 13.45 14.55
N GLY A 129 17.18 13.50 15.46
CA GLY A 129 17.13 12.79 16.74
C GLY A 129 17.27 11.28 16.62
N ARG A 130 17.82 10.78 15.50
CA ARG A 130 18.08 9.35 15.28
C ARG A 130 19.52 9.05 15.66
N THR A 131 19.75 7.97 16.40
CA THR A 131 21.10 7.47 16.67
C THR A 131 21.63 6.73 15.44
N ARG A 132 22.81 7.12 14.97
CA ARG A 132 23.51 6.47 13.85
C ARG A 132 24.95 6.17 14.26
N THR A 133 25.47 5.04 13.80
CA THR A 133 26.87 4.64 13.94
C THR A 133 27.62 5.02 12.67
N ALA A 134 28.66 5.85 12.77
CA ALA A 134 29.57 6.15 11.67
C ALA A 134 31.01 6.25 12.18
N ARG A 135 32.00 6.20 11.28
CA ARG A 135 33.41 6.42 11.64
C ARG A 135 33.60 7.84 12.17
N GLN A 136 34.49 8.07 13.12
CA GLN A 136 34.70 9.38 13.73
C GLN A 136 35.02 10.46 12.68
N SER A 137 35.76 10.11 11.62
CA SER A 137 36.05 11.03 10.50
C SER A 137 34.84 11.42 9.64
N GLU A 138 33.80 10.57 9.59
CA GLU A 138 32.58 10.78 8.81
C GLU A 138 31.51 11.55 9.60
N VAL A 139 31.62 11.57 10.94
CA VAL A 139 30.70 12.31 11.80
C VAL A 139 30.98 13.81 11.66
N PRO A 140 29.97 14.64 11.31
CA PRO A 140 30.16 16.08 11.28
C PRO A 140 30.61 16.61 12.63
N ARG A 141 31.61 17.50 12.64
CA ARG A 141 32.24 18.03 13.87
C ARG A 141 31.26 18.60 14.89
N ALA A 142 30.12 19.14 14.44
CA ALA A 142 29.06 19.64 15.32
C ALA A 142 28.44 18.56 16.23
N TYR A 143 28.55 17.28 15.87
CA TYR A 143 28.02 16.14 16.63
C TYR A 143 29.10 15.40 17.45
N LEU A 144 30.37 15.81 17.38
CA LEU A 144 31.50 15.21 18.12
C LEU A 144 31.72 15.84 19.50
N LEU A 145 30.78 16.64 19.99
CA LEU A 145 31.01 17.73 20.94
C LEU A 145 31.06 17.36 22.44
N GLU A 146 31.31 16.10 22.81
CA GLU A 146 31.29 15.71 24.24
C GLU A 146 32.48 14.84 24.71
N LYS A 147 33.57 14.71 23.94
CA LYS A 147 34.71 13.86 24.35
C LYS A 147 36.12 14.44 24.22
N GLU A 148 36.27 15.74 23.98
CA GLU A 148 37.56 16.44 24.05
C GLU A 148 37.60 17.44 25.22
N ASP A 149 37.21 16.98 26.41
CA ASP A 149 37.64 17.61 27.66
C ASP A 149 39.02 17.03 28.03
N GLY A 150 40.08 17.46 27.34
CA GLY A 150 41.44 17.17 27.76
C GLY A 150 42.49 17.18 26.65
N ALA A 151 43.27 18.26 26.61
CA ALA A 151 44.57 18.38 25.96
C ALA A 151 44.59 18.69 24.45
N ALA A 152 44.16 19.91 24.09
CA ALA A 152 44.84 20.72 23.08
C ALA A 152 44.58 22.21 23.36
N ASP A 153 45.67 22.98 23.44
CA ASP A 153 45.73 24.45 23.39
C ASP A 153 45.23 25.24 24.63
N GLU A 154 45.87 25.03 25.78
CA GLU A 154 45.68 25.90 26.97
C GLU A 154 46.51 27.22 26.94
N GLU A 155 47.37 27.46 25.94
CA GLU A 155 48.34 28.58 26.00
C GLU A 155 48.07 29.78 25.06
N GLU A 156 47.12 29.72 24.11
CA GLU A 156 46.90 30.83 23.15
C GLU A 156 45.44 31.29 23.04
N ALA A 157 44.73 31.43 24.16
CA ALA A 157 43.60 32.34 24.26
C ALA A 157 43.17 32.44 25.72
N GLN A 158 43.83 33.30 26.50
CA GLN A 158 43.15 33.86 27.66
C GLN A 158 42.45 35.15 27.22
N PRO A 159 41.13 35.13 26.95
CA PRO A 159 40.41 36.37 26.71
C PRO A 159 40.54 37.21 27.97
N ILE A 160 41.09 38.42 27.83
CA ILE A 160 41.07 39.41 28.89
C ILE A 160 39.61 39.83 29.07
N TYR A 161 38.90 39.13 29.94
CA TYR A 161 37.60 39.56 30.42
C TYR A 161 37.86 40.74 31.37
N GLY A 162 37.63 41.97 30.89
CA GLY A 162 37.37 43.07 31.81
C GLY A 162 36.20 42.69 32.73
N ALA A 163 36.04 43.38 33.87
CA ALA A 163 34.92 43.17 34.80
C ALA A 163 33.58 43.58 34.16
N ALA A 164 33.13 42.82 33.17
CA ALA A 164 31.80 42.90 32.59
C ALA A 164 30.87 42.16 33.56
N THR A 165 30.54 42.83 34.66
CA THR A 165 29.62 42.32 35.69
C THR A 165 28.20 42.12 35.15
N GLN A 166 27.90 42.56 33.92
CA GLN A 166 26.60 42.37 33.31
C GLN A 166 26.68 42.35 31.77
N PHE A 167 26.64 41.15 31.18
CA PHE A 167 26.27 40.98 29.79
C PHE A 167 24.75 40.95 29.68
N PRO A 168 24.10 41.83 28.90
CA PRO A 168 22.67 41.71 28.64
C PRO A 168 22.43 40.46 27.78
N VAL A 169 22.18 39.33 28.43
CA VAL A 169 21.72 38.11 27.75
C VAL A 169 20.30 38.39 27.28
N TYR A 170 20.12 38.54 25.97
CA TYR A 170 18.81 38.64 25.36
C TYR A 170 18.00 37.38 25.71
N ARG A 171 17.04 37.52 26.62
CA ARG A 171 16.05 36.50 26.94
C ARG A 171 14.77 36.86 26.19
N PRO A 172 14.52 36.29 25.00
CA PRO A 172 13.25 36.52 24.34
C PRO A 172 12.15 36.04 25.28
N THR A 173 11.20 36.92 25.60
CA THR A 173 9.98 36.52 26.29
C THR A 173 9.27 35.50 25.41
N VAL A 174 9.38 34.22 25.77
CA VAL A 174 8.61 33.16 25.13
C VAL A 174 7.13 33.53 25.32
N PRO A 175 6.36 33.70 24.24
CA PRO A 175 4.93 33.94 24.38
C PRO A 175 4.33 32.72 25.06
N GLN A 176 3.93 32.87 26.32
CA GLN A 176 3.18 31.85 27.04
C GLN A 176 1.84 31.73 26.32
N LEU A 177 1.64 30.63 25.58
CA LEU A 177 0.34 30.39 24.97
C LEU A 177 -0.70 30.34 26.10
N PRO A 178 -1.84 31.05 25.97
CA PRO A 178 -2.88 31.01 26.98
C PRO A 178 -3.38 29.57 27.14
N THR A 179 -3.12 28.98 28.31
CA THR A 179 -3.57 27.62 28.68
C THR A 179 -5.10 27.52 28.73
N ASP A 180 -5.79 28.66 28.80
CA ASP A 180 -7.25 28.77 28.68
C ASP A 180 -7.81 28.27 27.34
N MET A 181 -6.97 28.18 26.30
CA MET A 181 -7.39 27.59 25.02
C MET A 181 -7.58 26.07 25.12
N ALA A 182 -6.89 25.40 26.05
CA ALA A 182 -7.05 23.97 26.29
C ALA A 182 -8.33 23.65 27.06
N SER A 183 -8.77 24.53 27.97
CA SER A 183 -10.03 24.36 28.73
C SER A 183 -11.28 24.73 27.92
N ARG A 184 -11.15 25.60 26.91
CA ARG A 184 -12.22 25.91 25.93
C ARG A 184 -12.47 24.78 24.91
N ARG A 185 -11.55 23.82 24.77
CA ARG A 185 -11.69 22.63 23.91
C ARG A 185 -12.62 21.54 24.47
N THR A 186 -13.49 21.90 25.42
CA THR A 186 -14.53 21.01 25.97
C THR A 186 -15.70 20.81 25.01
N GLU A 187 -15.78 21.58 23.92
CA GLU A 187 -16.67 21.30 22.82
C GLU A 187 -16.14 20.09 22.05
N ASN A 188 -17.02 19.11 21.78
CA ASN A 188 -16.72 17.89 21.02
C ASN A 188 -16.37 18.23 19.57
N VAL A 189 -15.21 18.84 19.32
CA VAL A 189 -14.71 19.17 17.99
C VAL A 189 -14.13 17.90 17.40
N HIS A 190 -14.99 17.16 16.72
CA HIS A 190 -14.57 15.98 15.96
C HIS A 190 -13.83 16.40 14.70
N PHE A 191 -12.93 15.52 14.26
CA PHE A 191 -12.26 15.66 12.98
C PHE A 191 -13.29 15.78 11.85
N ASP A 192 -13.21 16.87 11.10
CA ASP A 192 -14.03 17.11 9.93
C ASP A 192 -13.27 16.71 8.67
N VAL A 193 -13.93 15.86 7.89
CA VAL A 193 -13.41 15.27 6.67
C VAL A 193 -13.22 16.31 5.59
N ASP A 194 -14.10 17.30 5.51
CA ASP A 194 -14.14 18.20 4.36
C ASP A 194 -13.01 19.27 4.42
N PHE A 195 -12.37 19.43 5.59
CA PHE A 195 -11.26 20.38 5.80
C PHE A 195 -9.86 19.79 5.55
N ASP A 196 -9.71 18.46 5.46
CA ASP A 196 -8.40 17.82 5.26
C ASP A 196 -8.22 17.38 3.81
N VAL A 197 -7.26 18.02 3.13
CA VAL A 197 -6.95 17.87 1.70
C VAL A 197 -6.05 16.67 1.42
N ARG A 198 -5.52 15.99 2.45
CA ARG A 198 -4.61 14.86 2.27
C ARG A 198 -5.31 13.66 1.63
N ALA A 199 -4.57 12.92 0.80
CA ALA A 199 -5.04 11.66 0.23
C ALA A 199 -5.28 10.63 1.33
N ARG A 200 -6.42 9.95 1.26
CA ARG A 200 -6.84 8.95 2.26
C ARG A 200 -6.78 7.55 1.70
N GLY A 201 -6.48 6.58 2.56
CA GLY A 201 -6.43 5.17 2.17
C GLY A 201 -7.82 4.61 1.82
N ALA A 202 -7.83 3.47 1.12
CA ALA A 202 -9.06 2.79 0.69
C ALA A 202 -9.98 2.34 1.84
N ALA A 203 -9.45 2.20 3.06
CA ALA A 203 -10.19 1.81 4.26
C ALA A 203 -10.68 3.03 5.08
N PHE A 204 -10.66 4.23 4.51
CA PHE A 204 -11.13 5.42 5.20
C PHE A 204 -12.65 5.41 5.36
N TYR A 205 -13.15 5.64 6.58
CA TYR A 205 -14.57 5.72 6.90
C TYR A 205 -14.92 7.12 7.43
N ARG A 206 -15.93 7.77 6.84
CA ARG A 206 -16.43 9.08 7.28
C ARG A 206 -17.55 8.90 8.30
N PHE A 207 -17.29 9.31 9.55
CA PHE A 207 -18.31 9.37 10.58
C PHE A 207 -19.29 10.54 10.35
N SER A 208 -20.52 10.40 10.81
CA SER A 208 -21.49 11.49 10.86
C SER A 208 -21.04 12.61 11.81
N HIS A 209 -21.48 13.84 11.56
CA HIS A 209 -21.25 14.96 12.49
C HIS A 209 -22.09 14.86 13.77
N ASP A 210 -23.27 14.26 13.67
CA ASP A 210 -24.13 14.01 14.83
C ASP A 210 -23.51 12.95 15.77
N GLN A 211 -23.58 13.24 17.08
CA GLN A 211 -22.88 12.52 18.14
C GLN A 211 -23.48 11.15 18.39
N GLU A 212 -24.81 11.03 18.33
CA GLU A 212 -25.51 9.77 18.56
C GLU A 212 -25.25 8.79 17.42
N THR A 213 -25.41 9.25 16.18
CA THR A 213 -25.15 8.42 15.00
C THR A 213 -23.66 8.06 14.89
N ARG A 214 -22.74 8.95 15.27
CA ARG A 214 -21.30 8.65 15.32
C ARG A 214 -21.03 7.54 16.33
N ARG A 215 -21.61 7.64 17.53
CA ARG A 215 -21.43 6.63 18.59
C ARG A 215 -21.98 5.27 18.16
N ALA A 216 -23.13 5.25 17.49
CA ALA A 216 -23.70 4.02 16.93
C ALA A 216 -22.80 3.41 15.84
N GLN A 217 -22.25 4.24 14.94
CA GLN A 217 -21.28 3.80 13.92
C GLN A 217 -19.98 3.25 14.53
N GLN A 218 -19.48 3.87 15.61
CA GLN A 218 -18.30 3.37 16.31
C GLN A 218 -18.58 2.03 17.01
N ALA A 219 -19.76 1.89 17.63
CA ALA A 219 -20.16 0.64 18.27
C ALA A 219 -20.30 -0.51 17.26
N SER A 220 -20.87 -0.26 16.07
CA SER A 220 -20.98 -1.29 15.03
C SER A 220 -19.62 -1.73 14.50
N LEU A 221 -18.69 -0.80 14.28
CA LEU A 221 -17.32 -1.12 13.86
C LEU A 221 -16.56 -1.91 14.93
N GLN A 222 -16.76 -1.58 16.21
CA GLN A 222 -16.18 -2.34 17.32
C GLN A 222 -16.71 -3.78 17.36
N ALA A 223 -18.02 -3.97 17.14
CA ALA A 223 -18.61 -5.31 17.06
C ALA A 223 -18.02 -6.14 15.90
N LEU A 224 -17.92 -5.57 14.70
CA LEU A 224 -17.30 -6.23 13.54
C LEU A 224 -15.82 -6.56 13.80
N ARG A 225 -15.10 -5.67 14.47
CA ARG A 225 -13.71 -5.94 14.87
C ARG A 225 -13.63 -7.11 15.84
N HIS A 226 -14.50 -7.17 16.84
CA HIS A 226 -14.53 -8.28 17.79
C HIS A 226 -14.85 -9.60 17.09
N GLU A 227 -15.84 -9.60 16.19
CA GLU A 227 -16.19 -10.79 15.39
C GLU A 227 -15.01 -11.27 14.55
N THR A 228 -14.36 -10.39 13.80
CA THR A 228 -13.19 -10.76 12.98
C THR A 228 -12.01 -11.23 13.82
N GLN A 229 -11.79 -10.68 15.01
CA GLN A 229 -10.77 -11.15 15.95
C GLN A 229 -11.11 -12.55 16.46
N THR A 230 -12.37 -12.82 16.84
CA THR A 230 -12.80 -14.15 17.27
C THR A 230 -12.67 -15.17 16.14
N GLN A 231 -13.07 -14.83 14.91
CA GLN A 231 -12.92 -15.70 13.74
C GLN A 231 -11.45 -16.01 13.45
N ARG A 232 -10.56 -15.02 13.54
CA ARG A 232 -9.11 -15.24 13.37
C ARG A 232 -8.51 -16.10 14.48
N ALA A 233 -8.97 -15.95 15.71
CA ALA A 233 -8.52 -16.75 16.84
C ALA A 233 -9.01 -18.21 16.74
N SER A 234 -10.25 -18.41 16.26
CA SER A 234 -10.84 -19.75 16.07
C SER A 234 -10.35 -20.43 14.79
N ALA A 235 -9.95 -19.68 13.77
CA ALA A 235 -9.39 -20.26 12.56
C ALA A 235 -8.00 -20.83 12.89
N PRO A 236 -7.74 -22.13 12.67
CA PRO A 236 -6.40 -22.68 12.81
C PRO A 236 -5.48 -21.89 11.88
N SER A 237 -4.30 -21.49 12.36
CA SER A 237 -3.32 -20.68 11.61
C SER A 237 -2.83 -21.44 10.37
N SER A 238 -3.62 -21.42 9.30
CA SER A 238 -3.37 -22.12 8.05
C SER A 238 -2.11 -21.62 7.32
N THR A 239 -1.53 -20.52 7.81
CA THR A 239 -0.29 -19.92 7.30
C THR A 239 0.93 -20.81 7.51
N THR A 240 1.04 -21.54 8.63
CA THR A 240 2.18 -22.45 8.86
C THR A 240 2.02 -23.77 8.10
N ALA A 241 0.81 -24.33 8.03
CA ALA A 241 0.54 -25.56 7.27
C ALA A 241 0.65 -25.37 5.74
N SER A 242 0.24 -24.21 5.22
CA SER A 242 0.38 -23.87 3.79
C SER A 242 1.84 -23.71 3.34
N MET A 243 2.75 -23.31 4.23
CA MET A 243 4.15 -23.08 3.86
C MET A 243 4.89 -24.42 3.66
N GLY A 244 4.66 -25.40 4.54
CA GLY A 244 5.23 -26.75 4.42
C GLY A 244 4.79 -27.51 3.17
N MET A 245 3.54 -27.34 2.74
CA MET A 245 3.00 -28.02 1.54
C MET A 245 3.59 -27.48 0.22
N LYS A 246 3.98 -26.19 0.18
CA LYS A 246 4.55 -25.54 -1.02
C LYS A 246 6.01 -25.94 -1.26
N ILE A 247 6.78 -26.19 -0.20
CA ILE A 247 8.18 -26.62 -0.28
C ILE A 247 8.31 -27.99 -0.97
N GLY A 248 7.38 -28.92 -0.68
CA GLY A 248 7.36 -30.25 -1.32
C GLY A 248 7.00 -30.23 -2.81
N LEU A 249 6.09 -29.33 -3.23
CA LEU A 249 5.69 -29.21 -4.62
C LEU A 249 6.79 -28.61 -5.52
N GLY A 250 7.59 -27.69 -4.97
CA GLY A 250 8.75 -27.11 -5.66
C GLY A 250 9.81 -28.17 -6.00
N ALA A 251 10.12 -29.06 -5.06
CA ALA A 251 11.08 -30.15 -5.27
C ALA A 251 10.66 -31.11 -6.40
N GLN A 252 9.37 -31.47 -6.47
CA GLN A 252 8.84 -32.34 -7.52
C GLN A 252 8.90 -31.68 -8.90
N ARG A 253 8.61 -30.38 -8.98
CA ARG A 253 8.71 -29.61 -10.23
C ARG A 253 10.16 -29.50 -10.72
N ARG A 254 11.13 -29.34 -9.82
CA ARG A 254 12.57 -29.34 -10.15
C ARG A 254 13.02 -30.68 -10.74
N ALA A 255 12.67 -31.79 -10.10
CA ALA A 255 13.00 -33.13 -10.59
C ALA A 255 12.38 -33.43 -11.97
N ALA A 256 11.15 -32.97 -12.21
CA ALA A 256 10.51 -33.12 -13.51
C ALA A 256 11.20 -32.30 -14.61
N ARG A 257 11.63 -31.06 -14.31
CA ARG A 257 12.36 -30.21 -15.26
C ARG A 257 13.75 -30.75 -15.58
N GLN A 258 14.49 -31.23 -14.58
CA GLN A 258 15.81 -31.84 -14.78
C GLN A 258 15.75 -33.01 -15.75
N ARG A 259 14.73 -33.88 -15.63
CA ARG A 259 14.51 -34.99 -16.58
C ARG A 259 14.27 -34.53 -18.01
N VAL A 260 13.57 -33.40 -18.20
CA VAL A 260 13.32 -32.83 -19.54
C VAL A 260 14.61 -32.25 -20.12
N ILE A 261 15.42 -31.57 -19.30
CA ILE A 261 16.71 -31.01 -19.72
C ILE A 261 17.69 -32.14 -20.07
N GLU A 262 17.80 -33.16 -19.22
CA GLU A 262 18.65 -34.34 -19.45
C GLU A 262 18.22 -35.10 -20.71
N ALA A 263 16.92 -35.29 -20.93
CA ALA A 263 16.40 -35.91 -22.14
C ALA A 263 16.73 -35.10 -23.41
N HIS A 264 16.66 -33.76 -23.34
CA HIS A 264 17.02 -32.89 -24.45
C HIS A 264 18.54 -32.85 -24.69
N GLN A 265 19.36 -32.96 -23.63
CA GLN A 265 20.82 -33.06 -23.75
C GLN A 265 21.27 -34.41 -24.31
N ALA A 266 20.58 -35.50 -23.99
CA ALA A 266 20.89 -36.83 -24.51
C ALA A 266 20.50 -37.04 -25.98
N GLN A 267 19.65 -36.15 -26.54
CA GLN A 267 19.23 -36.17 -27.95
C GLN A 267 20.11 -35.31 -28.88
N ARG A 268 21.14 -34.65 -28.33
CA ARG A 268 22.04 -33.75 -29.06
C ARG A 268 23.42 -34.37 -29.22
#